data_AF-A0AAV1YW46-F1
#
_entry.id   AF-A0AAV1YW46-F1
#
_cell.length_a   1.000
_cell.length_b   1.000
_cell.length_c   1.000
_cell.angle_alpha   90.00
_cell.angle_beta   90.00
_cell.angle_gamma   90.00
#
_symmetry.space_group_name_H-M   'P 1'
#
loop_
_entity.id
_entity.type
_entity.pdbx_description
1 polymer ?
#
loop_
_entity_poly.entity_id
_entity_poly.type
_entity_poly.pdbx_seq_one_letter_code
_entity_poly.pdbx_strand_id
1 'polypeptide(L)'
;EEEDFPDHELYFAEINKLIPKEQVGLKPIIYKLLFTPYENGPMFICLSQLLHPKSRGTVRLQSTNPYDPPLIDPNYFDHPEDIEAIVKGLRTCRKMGLSKPMKKLGIRPFETVLPGFIKLIPNLDLYFKFLARLAVITLSHQVGTAKMGEPADPTTVVDPQLRVKGIQGLRVVDASVMPLVPSGNTNIPTIMVAEKASDIIKESISCSSKAHI
;
A
#
# COMPACT_ATOMS: atom_id res chain seq x y z
N GLU A 1 -16.31 -21.51 6.88
CA GLU A 1 -16.58 -20.23 7.55
C GLU A 1 -15.98 -19.16 6.66
N GLU A 2 -16.72 -18.10 6.32
CA GLU A 2 -16.10 -16.92 5.69
C GLU A 2 -15.15 -16.33 6.73
N GLU A 3 -13.85 -16.29 6.42
CA GLU A 3 -12.88 -15.68 7.32
C GLU A 3 -13.18 -14.18 7.45
N ASP A 4 -13.61 -13.76 8.64
CA ASP A 4 -13.96 -12.37 8.99
C ASP A 4 -12.68 -11.55 9.23
N PHE A 5 -11.95 -11.26 8.15
CA PHE A 5 -10.82 -10.36 8.18
C PHE A 5 -11.24 -8.92 7.87
N PRO A 6 -10.59 -7.91 8.48
CA PRO A 6 -10.86 -6.53 8.12
C PRO A 6 -10.42 -6.26 6.67
N ASP A 7 -11.33 -5.68 5.88
CA ASP A 7 -11.01 -5.21 4.53
C ASP A 7 -10.08 -3.99 4.55
N HIS A 8 -10.16 -3.18 5.62
CA HIS A 8 -9.54 -1.87 5.70
C HIS A 8 -8.84 -1.60 7.02
N GLU A 9 -7.72 -0.89 6.91
CA GLU A 9 -7.12 -0.15 8.02
C GLU A 9 -7.40 1.34 7.82
N LEU A 10 -7.95 2.00 8.84
CA LEU A 10 -8.26 3.42 8.80
C LEU A 10 -7.17 4.20 9.53
N TYR A 11 -6.48 5.07 8.81
CA TYR A 11 -5.48 5.96 9.39
C TYR A 11 -6.12 7.31 9.69
N PHE A 12 -6.02 7.74 10.94
CA PHE A 12 -6.45 9.06 11.38
C PHE A 12 -5.22 9.86 11.78
N ALA A 13 -4.82 10.82 10.94
CA ALA A 13 -3.57 11.54 11.11
C ALA A 13 -3.76 13.04 10.93
N GLU A 14 -3.06 13.83 11.74
CA GLU A 14 -2.92 15.26 11.48
C GLU A 14 -2.16 15.46 10.16
N ILE A 15 -2.68 16.31 9.28
CA ILE A 15 -1.98 16.67 8.05
C ILE A 15 -1.08 17.86 8.35
N ASN A 16 0.22 17.59 8.44
CA ASN A 16 1.24 18.62 8.26
C ASN A 16 1.15 19.16 6.82
N LYS A 17 1.18 20.48 6.66
CA LYS A 17 1.13 21.26 5.41
C LYS A 17 2.06 20.74 4.28
N LEU A 18 3.12 20.01 4.58
CA LEU A 18 4.10 19.44 3.64
C LEU A 18 3.60 18.18 2.93
N ILE A 19 2.79 17.35 3.59
CA ILE A 19 2.34 16.04 3.08
C ILE A 19 1.59 16.17 1.73
N PRO A 20 0.60 17.07 1.57
CA PRO A 20 -0.14 17.17 0.31
C PRO A 20 0.68 17.73 -0.85
N LYS A 21 1.78 18.44 -0.56
CA LYS A 21 2.64 19.08 -1.58
C LYS A 21 3.64 18.09 -2.18
N GLU A 22 4.18 17.19 -1.36
CA GLU A 22 5.27 16.29 -1.76
C GLU A 22 4.80 14.87 -2.05
N GLN A 23 3.84 14.33 -1.28
CA GLN A 23 3.41 12.92 -1.40
C GLN A 23 2.26 12.68 -2.40
N VAL A 24 1.38 13.68 -2.59
CA VAL A 24 0.17 13.52 -3.45
C VAL A 24 0.44 14.01 -4.88
N GLY A 25 1.59 14.65 -5.14
CA GLY A 25 1.93 15.17 -6.47
C GLY A 25 0.94 16.20 -7.01
N LEU A 26 0.17 16.86 -6.13
CA LEU A 26 -0.84 17.83 -6.54
C LEU A 26 -0.16 19.02 -7.23
N LYS A 27 -0.71 19.40 -8.39
CA LYS A 27 -0.27 20.64 -9.05
C LYS A 27 -0.43 21.82 -8.07
N PRO A 28 0.53 22.75 -7.99
CA PRO A 28 0.49 23.85 -7.03
C PRO A 28 -0.83 24.65 -7.03
N ILE A 29 -1.45 24.81 -8.20
CA ILE A 29 -2.74 25.50 -8.35
C ILE A 29 -3.88 24.75 -7.66
N ILE A 30 -3.89 23.42 -7.72
CA ILE A 30 -4.90 22.57 -7.07
C ILE A 30 -4.71 22.59 -5.56
N TYR A 31 -3.46 22.49 -5.10
CA TYR A 31 -3.14 22.62 -3.69
C TYR A 31 -3.66 23.95 -3.13
N LYS A 32 -3.32 25.07 -3.78
CA LYS A 32 -3.74 26.41 -3.34
C LYS A 32 -5.26 26.52 -3.26
N LEU A 33 -5.96 26.01 -4.27
CA LEU A 33 -7.42 26.07 -4.29
C LEU A 33 -8.07 25.27 -3.15
N LEU A 34 -7.53 24.09 -2.82
CA LEU A 34 -8.10 23.21 -1.81
C LEU A 34 -7.74 23.61 -0.38
N PHE A 35 -6.48 24.01 -0.15
CA PHE A 35 -5.95 24.11 1.20
C PHE A 35 -5.79 25.56 1.68
N THR A 36 -5.69 26.57 0.82
CA THR A 36 -5.51 27.96 1.25
C THR A 36 -6.59 28.48 2.20
N PRO A 37 -7.89 28.14 2.04
CA PRO A 37 -8.90 28.53 3.02
C PRO A 37 -8.70 27.94 4.43
N TYR A 38 -7.90 26.88 4.55
CA TYR A 38 -7.67 26.11 5.78
C TYR A 38 -6.21 26.18 6.27
N GLU A 39 -5.33 26.91 5.59
CA GLU A 39 -3.87 26.97 5.86
C GLU A 39 -3.53 27.47 7.28
N ASN A 40 -4.44 28.20 7.92
CA ASN A 40 -4.25 28.81 9.24
C ASN A 40 -4.85 27.98 10.39
N GLY A 41 -5.35 26.77 10.13
CA GLY A 41 -5.97 25.91 11.15
C GLY A 41 -5.39 24.48 11.17
N PRO A 42 -5.63 23.73 12.25
CA PRO A 42 -5.31 22.31 12.30
C PRO A 42 -6.17 21.54 11.30
N MET A 43 -5.58 20.55 10.65
CA MET A 43 -6.24 19.67 9.69
C MET A 43 -5.89 18.22 10.00
N PHE A 44 -6.82 17.31 9.77
CA PHE A 44 -6.53 15.89 9.83
C PHE A 44 -7.13 15.20 8.60
N ILE A 45 -6.58 14.03 8.28
CA ILE A 45 -7.07 13.14 7.24
C ILE A 45 -7.54 11.84 7.87
N CYS A 46 -8.56 11.26 7.26
CA CYS A 46 -8.88 9.85 7.42
C CYS A 46 -8.60 9.15 6.10
N LEU A 47 -7.62 8.25 6.09
CA LEU A 47 -7.29 7.42 4.94
C LEU A 47 -7.88 6.03 5.14
N SER A 48 -8.31 5.41 4.04
CA SER A 48 -8.66 4.01 4.01
C SER A 48 -7.58 3.26 3.23
N GLN A 49 -6.79 2.45 3.94
CA GLN A 49 -5.87 1.50 3.32
C GLN A 49 -6.64 0.21 3.05
N LEU A 50 -6.52 -0.33 1.84
CA LEU A 50 -7.02 -1.65 1.50
C LEU A 50 -5.98 -2.69 1.93
N LEU A 51 -6.37 -3.65 2.79
CA LEU A 51 -5.44 -4.64 3.34
C LEU A 51 -5.22 -5.83 2.40
N HIS A 52 -6.26 -6.22 1.65
CA HIS A 52 -6.24 -7.37 0.76
C HIS A 52 -6.58 -6.97 -0.68
N PRO A 53 -5.75 -6.14 -1.34
CA PRO A 53 -6.02 -5.71 -2.72
C PRO A 53 -6.06 -6.92 -3.66
N LYS A 54 -7.01 -6.92 -4.60
CA LYS A 54 -7.09 -7.91 -5.68
C LYS A 54 -6.31 -7.48 -6.92
N SER A 55 -6.17 -6.16 -7.15
CA SER A 55 -5.35 -5.62 -8.23
C SER A 55 -3.89 -6.04 -8.08
N ARG A 56 -3.20 -6.27 -9.20
CA ARG A 56 -1.78 -6.65 -9.23
C ARG A 56 -1.02 -5.76 -10.20
N GLY A 57 0.11 -5.25 -9.73
CA GLY A 57 1.04 -4.43 -10.50
C GLY A 57 2.29 -5.20 -10.92
N THR A 58 3.20 -4.48 -11.56
CA THR A 58 4.49 -5.00 -12.03
C THR A 58 5.64 -4.05 -11.70
N VAL A 59 6.82 -4.65 -11.53
CA VAL A 59 8.12 -3.96 -11.55
C VAL A 59 8.95 -4.63 -12.62
N ARG A 60 9.43 -3.87 -13.60
CA ARG A 60 10.15 -4.41 -14.77
C ARG A 60 11.41 -3.61 -15.06
N LEU A 61 12.41 -4.29 -15.61
CA LEU A 61 13.59 -3.62 -16.15
C LEU A 61 13.20 -2.75 -17.35
N GLN A 62 13.69 -1.51 -17.36
CA GLN A 62 13.55 -0.61 -18.52
C GLN A 62 14.60 -0.90 -19.58
N SER A 63 15.81 -1.31 -19.16
CA SER A 63 16.95 -1.57 -20.02
C SER A 63 17.85 -2.66 -19.40
N THR A 64 18.98 -2.95 -20.05
CA THR A 64 20.03 -3.82 -19.51
C THR A 64 20.98 -3.11 -18.55
N ASN A 65 20.90 -1.78 -18.42
CA ASN A 65 21.71 -1.02 -17.47
C ASN A 65 21.09 -1.09 -16.07
N PRO A 66 21.78 -1.68 -15.06
CA PRO A 66 21.23 -1.82 -13.71
C PRO A 66 21.05 -0.50 -12.97
N TYR A 67 21.59 0.61 -13.48
CA TYR A 67 21.43 1.95 -12.90
C TYR A 67 20.23 2.72 -13.47
N ASP A 68 19.61 2.22 -14.53
CA ASP A 68 18.38 2.84 -15.05
C ASP A 68 17.22 2.53 -14.09
N PRO A 69 16.33 3.51 -13.83
CA PRO A 69 15.19 3.28 -12.95
C PRO A 69 14.27 2.19 -13.53
N PRO A 70 13.69 1.32 -12.69
CA PRO A 70 12.74 0.33 -13.16
C PRO A 70 11.43 0.98 -13.61
N LEU A 71 10.73 0.29 -14.50
CA LEU A 71 9.33 0.59 -14.81
C LEU A 71 8.48 0.02 -13.67
N ILE A 72 7.77 0.89 -12.95
CA ILE A 72 6.88 0.53 -11.85
C ILE A 72 5.45 0.89 -12.24
N ASP A 73 4.59 -0.11 -12.32
CA ASP A 73 3.16 0.07 -12.53
C ASP A 73 2.39 -0.69 -11.45
N PRO A 74 1.93 -0.01 -10.38
CA PRO A 74 1.14 -0.64 -9.34
C PRO A 74 -0.22 -1.14 -9.81
N ASN A 75 -0.73 -0.64 -10.94
CA ASN A 75 -2.02 -0.97 -11.53
C ASN A 75 -3.18 -0.86 -10.51
N TYR A 76 -3.22 0.25 -9.76
CA TYR A 76 -4.22 0.47 -8.72
C TYR A 76 -5.64 0.49 -9.29
N PHE A 77 -6.56 -0.21 -8.61
CA PHE A 77 -7.98 -0.27 -8.95
C PHE A 77 -8.33 -0.93 -10.29
N ASP A 78 -7.43 -1.74 -10.84
CA ASP A 78 -7.72 -2.61 -11.97
C ASP A 78 -8.85 -3.59 -11.64
N HIS A 79 -8.79 -4.20 -10.46
CA HIS A 79 -9.87 -5.04 -9.97
C HIS A 79 -11.02 -4.18 -9.42
N PRO A 80 -12.26 -4.33 -9.92
CA PRO A 80 -13.37 -3.44 -9.56
C PRO A 80 -13.75 -3.49 -8.08
N GLU A 81 -13.54 -4.62 -7.41
CA GLU A 81 -13.82 -4.72 -5.97
C GLU A 81 -12.94 -3.82 -5.11
N ASP A 82 -11.70 -3.53 -5.53
CA ASP A 82 -10.79 -2.71 -4.73
C ASP A 82 -11.30 -1.28 -4.58
N ILE A 83 -11.87 -0.71 -5.66
CA ILE A 83 -12.44 0.64 -5.62
C ILE A 83 -13.73 0.66 -4.81
N GLU A 84 -14.56 -0.39 -4.87
CA GLU A 84 -15.78 -0.46 -4.05
C GLU A 84 -15.45 -0.58 -2.56
N ALA A 85 -14.41 -1.36 -2.22
CA ALA A 85 -13.92 -1.47 -0.86
C ALA A 85 -13.45 -0.09 -0.34
N ILE A 86 -12.57 0.60 -1.08
CA ILE A 86 -12.13 1.96 -0.69
C ILE A 86 -13.30 2.92 -0.49
N VAL A 87 -14.35 2.86 -1.32
CA VAL A 87 -15.56 3.69 -1.12
C VAL A 87 -16.25 3.37 0.21
N LYS A 88 -16.33 2.10 0.62
CA LYS A 88 -16.85 1.71 1.95
C LYS A 88 -15.99 2.31 3.06
N GLY A 89 -14.67 2.23 2.97
CA GLY A 89 -13.75 2.83 3.94
C GLY A 89 -13.89 4.37 4.04
N LEU A 90 -14.00 5.06 2.90
CA LEU A 90 -14.22 6.50 2.84
C LEU A 90 -15.57 6.93 3.44
N ARG A 91 -16.63 6.12 3.27
CA ARG A 91 -17.91 6.33 3.97
C ARG A 91 -17.74 6.23 5.48
N THR A 92 -16.97 5.26 5.98
CA THR A 92 -16.67 5.14 7.41
C THR A 92 -15.89 6.34 7.92
N CYS A 93 -14.85 6.78 7.21
CA CYS A 93 -14.11 8.01 7.50
C CYS A 93 -15.04 9.23 7.62
N ARG A 94 -15.94 9.42 6.64
CA ARG A 94 -16.92 10.52 6.67
C ARG A 94 -17.87 10.42 7.86
N LYS A 95 -18.38 9.21 8.15
CA LYS A 95 -19.27 8.97 9.30
C LYS A 95 -18.57 9.31 10.62
N MET A 96 -17.29 8.95 10.77
CA MET A 96 -16.46 9.30 11.92
C MET A 96 -16.29 10.82 12.04
N GLY A 97 -15.88 11.49 10.96
CA GLY A 97 -15.69 12.94 10.95
C GLY A 97 -16.96 13.75 11.24
N LEU A 98 -18.14 13.22 10.92
CA LEU A 98 -19.44 13.85 11.19
C LEU A 98 -20.09 13.40 12.50
N SER A 99 -19.41 12.57 13.30
CA SER A 99 -19.91 12.08 14.57
C SER A 99 -20.06 13.20 15.60
N LYS A 100 -20.89 12.97 16.63
CA LYS A 100 -21.14 13.96 17.70
C LYS A 100 -19.84 14.38 18.42
N PRO A 101 -18.91 13.48 18.81
CA PRO A 101 -17.66 13.88 19.44
C PRO A 101 -16.81 14.79 18.56
N MET A 102 -16.67 14.46 17.27
CA MET A 102 -15.88 15.27 16.33
C MET A 102 -16.49 16.66 16.14
N LYS A 103 -17.82 16.75 15.99
CA LYS A 103 -18.54 18.03 15.92
C LYS A 103 -18.34 18.89 17.17
N LYS A 104 -18.29 18.29 18.36
CA LYS A 104 -18.01 19.02 19.62
C LYS A 104 -16.61 19.65 19.64
N LEU A 105 -15.66 19.06 18.90
CA LEU A 105 -14.30 19.61 18.72
C LEU A 105 -14.23 20.67 17.61
N GLY A 106 -15.37 21.07 17.03
CA GLY A 106 -15.41 22.05 15.93
C GLY A 106 -14.98 21.49 14.58
N ILE A 107 -14.85 20.16 14.46
CA ILE A 107 -14.44 19.51 13.22
C ILE A 107 -15.54 19.63 12.18
N ARG A 108 -15.15 20.10 11.00
CA ARG A 108 -16.01 20.21 9.82
C ARG A 108 -15.28 19.70 8.58
N PRO A 109 -15.97 19.05 7.64
CA PRO A 109 -15.39 18.72 6.34
C PRO A 109 -14.92 19.98 5.62
N PHE A 110 -13.94 19.84 4.74
CA PHE A 110 -13.62 20.91 3.80
C PHE A 110 -14.83 21.17 2.90
N GLU A 111 -15.13 22.46 2.71
CA GLU A 111 -16.20 22.97 1.87
C GLU A 111 -15.71 23.21 0.44
N THR A 112 -14.39 23.33 0.25
CA THR A 112 -13.76 23.40 -1.07
C THR A 112 -13.95 22.09 -1.81
N VAL A 113 -14.51 22.17 -3.01
CA VAL A 113 -14.67 21.05 -3.93
C VAL A 113 -13.75 21.24 -5.11
N LEU A 114 -13.12 20.17 -5.57
CA LEU A 114 -12.26 20.22 -6.76
C LEU A 114 -13.03 20.77 -7.98
N PRO A 115 -12.43 21.64 -8.82
CA PRO A 115 -13.04 22.12 -10.05
C PRO A 115 -13.47 20.96 -10.94
N GLY A 116 -14.73 20.98 -11.39
CA GLY A 116 -15.34 19.88 -12.16
C GLY A 116 -16.06 18.82 -11.31
N PHE A 117 -15.89 18.82 -9.98
CA PHE A 117 -16.47 17.81 -9.08
C PHE A 117 -17.78 18.27 -8.42
N ILE A 118 -18.16 19.54 -8.57
CA ILE A 118 -19.40 20.08 -7.98
C ILE A 118 -20.63 19.28 -8.43
N LYS A 119 -20.65 18.83 -9.69
CA LYS A 119 -21.74 18.02 -10.25
C LYS A 119 -21.81 16.60 -9.69
N LEU A 120 -20.73 16.11 -9.06
CA LEU A 120 -20.66 14.77 -8.47
C LEU A 120 -21.14 14.72 -7.03
N ILE A 121 -21.24 15.87 -6.35
CA ILE A 121 -21.67 15.97 -4.93
C ILE A 121 -23.01 15.25 -4.66
N PRO A 122 -24.04 15.31 -5.54
CA PRO A 122 -25.29 14.59 -5.31
C PRO A 122 -25.14 13.07 -5.25
N ASN A 123 -24.07 12.51 -5.85
CA ASN A 123 -23.74 11.09 -5.80
C ASN A 123 -22.39 10.89 -5.08
N LEU A 124 -22.46 10.73 -3.76
CA LEU A 124 -21.29 10.64 -2.90
C LEU A 124 -20.37 9.45 -3.24
N ASP A 125 -20.93 8.32 -3.68
CA ASP A 125 -20.13 7.16 -4.06
C ASP A 125 -19.34 7.43 -5.32
N LEU A 126 -19.98 8.03 -6.32
CA LEU A 126 -19.31 8.44 -7.54
C LEU A 126 -18.20 9.44 -7.23
N TYR A 127 -18.47 10.42 -6.37
CA TYR A 127 -17.48 11.36 -5.87
C TYR A 127 -16.28 10.64 -5.21
N PHE A 128 -16.52 9.66 -4.33
CA PHE A 128 -15.47 8.89 -3.68
C PHE A 128 -14.66 8.03 -4.64
N LYS A 129 -15.30 7.39 -5.63
CA LYS A 129 -14.60 6.63 -6.68
C LYS A 129 -13.65 7.52 -7.48
N PHE A 130 -14.08 8.73 -7.82
CA PHE A 130 -13.23 9.69 -8.51
C PHE A 130 -12.10 10.21 -7.62
N LEU A 131 -12.40 10.57 -6.37
CA LEU A 131 -11.39 11.03 -5.42
C LEU A 131 -10.30 9.98 -5.19
N ALA A 132 -10.70 8.71 -5.00
CA ALA A 132 -9.77 7.60 -4.82
C ALA A 132 -8.85 7.42 -6.04
N ARG A 133 -9.35 7.54 -7.27
CA ARG A 133 -8.51 7.45 -8.48
C ARG A 133 -7.58 8.66 -8.66
N LEU A 134 -8.03 9.85 -8.26
CA LEU A 134 -7.25 11.08 -8.43
C LEU A 134 -6.13 11.22 -7.39
N ALA A 135 -6.40 10.81 -6.15
CA ALA A 135 -5.56 11.10 -5.00
C ALA A 135 -5.15 9.84 -4.23
N VAL A 136 -5.00 8.72 -4.94
CA VAL A 136 -4.39 7.51 -4.38
C VAL A 136 -2.96 7.81 -3.95
N ILE A 137 -2.61 7.35 -2.76
CA ILE A 137 -1.24 7.39 -2.25
C ILE A 137 -0.83 5.98 -1.84
N THR A 138 0.46 5.71 -1.91
CA THR A 138 1.02 4.48 -1.36
C THR A 138 1.51 4.72 0.07
N LEU A 139 1.34 3.72 0.93
CA LEU A 139 1.95 3.66 2.26
C LEU A 139 3.24 2.81 2.28
N SER A 140 3.80 2.55 1.09
CA SER A 140 5.09 1.86 0.90
C SER A 140 5.13 0.43 1.43
N HIS A 141 4.04 -0.32 1.23
CA HIS A 141 3.88 -1.73 1.61
C HIS A 141 3.99 -2.69 0.41
N GLN A 142 4.91 -2.43 -0.52
CA GLN A 142 5.08 -3.28 -1.71
C GLN A 142 5.64 -4.67 -1.35
N VAL A 143 5.03 -5.71 -1.91
CA VAL A 143 5.43 -7.13 -1.72
C VAL A 143 5.20 -7.93 -3.01
N GLY A 144 5.61 -9.20 -3.01
CA GLY A 144 5.14 -10.20 -3.98
C GLY A 144 5.78 -10.19 -5.36
N THR A 145 6.77 -9.34 -5.62
CA THR A 145 7.49 -9.30 -6.90
C THR A 145 8.40 -10.51 -7.14
N ALA A 146 8.76 -11.24 -6.09
CA ALA A 146 9.48 -12.52 -6.14
C ALA A 146 8.73 -13.59 -5.34
N LYS A 147 7.41 -13.70 -5.56
CA LYS A 147 6.45 -14.56 -4.85
C LYS A 147 7.05 -15.91 -4.42
N MET A 148 6.99 -16.19 -3.12
CA MET A 148 7.19 -17.51 -2.54
C MET A 148 5.93 -18.36 -2.70
N GLY A 149 6.11 -19.63 -3.03
CA GLY A 149 5.00 -20.56 -3.17
C GLY A 149 5.44 -21.93 -3.62
N GLU A 150 4.48 -22.72 -4.11
CA GLU A 150 4.76 -24.07 -4.56
C GLU A 150 5.65 -24.06 -5.82
N PRO A 151 6.71 -24.90 -5.92
CA PRO A 151 7.60 -24.89 -7.07
C PRO A 151 6.90 -25.14 -8.41
N ALA A 152 5.81 -25.91 -8.42
CA ALA A 152 5.00 -26.18 -9.60
C ALA A 152 4.13 -24.99 -10.04
N ASP A 153 3.88 -24.01 -9.17
CA ASP A 153 3.14 -22.79 -9.54
C ASP A 153 4.02 -21.93 -10.47
N PRO A 154 3.57 -21.64 -11.72
CA PRO A 154 4.34 -20.85 -12.67
C PRO A 154 4.50 -19.38 -12.25
N THR A 155 3.67 -18.88 -11.33
CA THR A 155 3.73 -17.50 -10.82
C THR A 155 4.74 -17.33 -9.67
N THR A 156 5.23 -18.43 -9.11
CA THR A 156 6.22 -18.44 -8.03
C THR A 156 7.63 -18.23 -8.58
N VAL A 157 8.43 -17.43 -7.87
CA VAL A 157 9.85 -17.16 -8.16
C VAL A 157 10.78 -17.92 -7.21
N VAL A 158 10.41 -17.99 -5.92
CA VAL A 158 11.17 -18.74 -4.91
C VAL A 158 10.35 -19.84 -4.27
N ASP A 159 10.99 -20.95 -3.92
CA ASP A 159 10.34 -22.05 -3.20
C ASP A 159 10.15 -21.72 -1.69
N PRO A 160 9.49 -22.59 -0.89
CA PRO A 160 9.32 -22.36 0.55
C PRO A 160 10.62 -22.31 1.37
N GLN A 161 11.76 -22.65 0.76
CA GLN A 161 13.11 -22.50 1.33
C GLN A 161 13.80 -21.21 0.84
N LEU A 162 13.05 -20.33 0.16
CA LEU A 162 13.48 -19.05 -0.41
C LEU A 162 14.50 -19.18 -1.54
N ARG A 163 14.65 -20.38 -2.13
CA ARG A 163 15.59 -20.63 -3.23
C ARG A 163 14.99 -20.21 -4.55
N VAL A 164 15.77 -19.53 -5.38
CA VAL A 164 15.32 -19.10 -6.71
C VAL A 164 15.17 -20.31 -7.63
N LYS A 165 14.01 -20.44 -8.27
CA LYS A 165 13.72 -21.57 -9.16
C LYS A 165 14.72 -21.62 -10.31
N GLY A 166 15.35 -22.79 -10.49
CA GLY A 166 16.31 -23.05 -11.56
C GLY A 166 17.72 -22.50 -11.33
N ILE A 167 17.98 -21.83 -10.19
CA ILE A 167 19.31 -21.27 -9.88
C ILE A 167 19.82 -21.87 -8.56
N GLN A 168 21.02 -22.45 -8.61
CA GLN A 168 21.67 -23.01 -7.42
C GLN A 168 22.40 -21.92 -6.63
N GLY A 169 22.39 -22.02 -5.31
CA GLY A 169 23.14 -21.10 -4.43
C GLY A 169 22.58 -19.67 -4.33
N LEU A 170 21.37 -19.42 -4.85
CA LEU A 170 20.73 -18.10 -4.81
C LEU A 170 19.40 -18.13 -4.05
N ARG A 171 19.18 -17.12 -3.20
CA ARG A 171 17.94 -16.90 -2.46
C ARG A 171 17.51 -15.44 -2.54
N VAL A 172 16.22 -15.18 -2.32
CA VAL A 172 15.67 -13.83 -2.11
C VAL A 172 15.12 -13.75 -0.69
N VAL A 173 15.48 -12.70 0.05
CA VAL A 173 15.13 -12.55 1.47
C VAL A 173 14.74 -11.11 1.75
N ASP A 174 13.51 -10.75 1.39
CA ASP A 174 12.89 -9.45 1.68
C ASP A 174 11.36 -9.56 1.52
N ALA A 175 10.66 -8.43 1.50
CA ALA A 175 9.21 -8.38 1.33
C ALA A 175 8.70 -8.92 -0.03
N SER A 176 9.56 -8.97 -1.06
CA SER A 176 9.17 -9.43 -2.40
C SER A 176 8.73 -10.89 -2.42
N VAL A 177 9.15 -11.70 -1.44
CA VAL A 177 8.78 -13.11 -1.36
C VAL A 177 7.37 -13.33 -0.78
N MET A 178 6.78 -12.34 -0.11
CA MET A 178 5.45 -12.51 0.47
C MET A 178 4.40 -12.63 -0.65
N PRO A 179 3.62 -13.72 -0.72
CA PRO A 179 2.70 -13.95 -1.83
C PRO A 179 1.51 -12.96 -1.85
N LEU A 180 1.13 -12.46 -0.68
CA LEU A 180 0.07 -11.47 -0.47
C LEU A 180 0.57 -10.44 0.54
N VAL A 181 -0.01 -9.24 0.48
CA VAL A 181 0.23 -8.19 1.48
C VAL A 181 -0.30 -8.68 2.83
N PRO A 182 0.50 -8.70 3.89
CA PRO A 182 0.00 -9.02 5.22
C PRO A 182 -0.94 -7.92 5.72
N SER A 183 -1.91 -8.28 6.56
CA SER A 183 -2.77 -7.30 7.23
C SER A 183 -1.96 -6.45 8.22
N GLY A 184 -1.50 -5.28 7.77
CA GLY A 184 -0.77 -4.29 8.55
C GLY A 184 0.56 -3.89 7.89
N ASN A 185 1.43 -3.24 8.66
CA ASN A 185 2.69 -2.70 8.15
C ASN A 185 3.69 -3.83 7.85
N THR A 186 4.34 -3.75 6.68
CA THR A 186 5.23 -4.81 6.16
C THR A 186 6.60 -4.88 6.83
N ASN A 187 6.97 -3.91 7.67
CA ASN A 187 8.27 -3.88 8.33
C ASN A 187 8.51 -5.12 9.21
N ILE A 188 7.58 -5.41 10.14
CA ILE A 188 7.69 -6.58 11.02
C ILE A 188 7.65 -7.90 10.22
N PRO A 189 6.69 -8.13 9.31
CA PRO A 189 6.72 -9.30 8.43
C PRO A 189 8.05 -9.47 7.67
N THR A 190 8.68 -8.38 7.22
CA THR A 190 9.96 -8.45 6.49
C THR A 190 11.09 -8.90 7.42
N ILE A 191 11.14 -8.38 8.65
CA ILE A 191 12.08 -8.84 9.67
C ILE A 191 11.86 -10.33 9.97
N MET A 192 10.60 -10.77 10.10
CA MET A 192 10.29 -12.18 10.35
C MET A 192 10.70 -13.10 9.20
N VAL A 193 10.55 -12.66 7.94
CA VAL A 193 11.09 -13.37 6.77
C VAL A 193 12.60 -13.50 6.87
N ALA A 194 13.31 -12.42 7.22
CA ALA A 194 14.76 -12.43 7.36
C ALA A 194 15.24 -13.35 8.50
N GLU A 195 14.59 -13.31 9.66
CA GLU A 195 14.88 -14.20 10.79
C GLU A 195 14.68 -15.67 10.40
N LYS A 196 13.55 -15.99 9.77
CA LYS A 196 13.29 -17.35 9.32
C LYS A 196 14.29 -17.80 8.26
N ALA A 197 14.66 -16.91 7.33
CA ALA A 197 15.66 -17.20 6.31
C ALA A 197 17.02 -17.51 6.92
N SER A 198 17.43 -16.77 7.97
CA SER A 198 18.68 -17.01 8.71
C SER A 198 18.76 -18.44 9.21
N ASP A 199 17.69 -18.96 9.83
CA ASP A 199 17.63 -20.35 10.29
C ASP A 199 17.70 -21.35 9.14
N ILE A 200 16.93 -21.16 8.06
CA ILE A 200 16.97 -22.05 6.88
C ILE A 200 18.38 -22.06 6.25
N ILE A 201 19.07 -20.92 6.24
CA ILE A 201 20.45 -20.84 5.71
C ILE A 201 21.40 -21.61 6.62
N LYS A 202 21.37 -21.36 7.94
CA LYS A 202 22.19 -22.06 8.93
C LYS A 202 22.01 -23.58 8.86
N GLU A 203 20.76 -24.06 8.75
CA GLU A 203 20.44 -25.48 8.61
C GLU A 203 20.95 -26.09 7.29
N SER A 204 20.96 -25.29 6.21
CA SER A 204 21.41 -25.76 4.90
C SER A 204 22.94 -25.80 4.72
N ILE A 205 23.68 -25.13 5.61
CA ILE A 205 25.15 -25.13 5.58
C ILE A 205 25.64 -26.27 6.47
N SER A 206 26.09 -27.36 5.84
CA SER A 206 26.89 -28.36 6.55
C SER A 206 28.30 -27.82 6.78
N CYS A 207 28.56 -27.21 7.93
CA CYS A 207 29.94 -26.96 8.36
C CYS A 207 30.63 -28.31 8.57
N SER A 208 31.44 -28.74 7.60
CA SER A 208 32.31 -29.89 7.77
C SER A 208 33.33 -29.54 8.86
N SER A 209 33.20 -30.15 10.03
CA SER A 209 34.10 -29.95 11.19
C SER A 209 35.50 -30.57 11.00
N LYS A 210 36.05 -30.53 9.79
CA LYS A 210 37.43 -30.92 9.52
C LYS A 210 38.25 -29.69 9.14
N ALA A 211 38.52 -28.85 10.13
CA ALA A 211 39.74 -28.07 10.13
C ALA A 211 40.89 -29.06 10.37
N HIS A 212 41.57 -29.47 9.30
CA HIS A 212 42.88 -30.08 9.39
C HIS A 212 43.84 -29.03 9.95
N ILE A 213 44.22 -29.17 11.22
CA ILE A 213 45.49 -28.66 11.75
C ILE A 213 46.54 -29.73 11.45
#